data_AF-A0A661KUY0-F1
#
_entry.id   AF-A0A661KUY0-F1
#
_cell.length_a   1.000
_cell.length_b   1.000
_cell.length_c   1.000
_cell.angle_alpha   90.00
_cell.angle_beta   90.00
_cell.angle_gamma   90.00
#
_symmetry.space_group_name_H-M   'P 1'
#
loop_
_entity.id
_entity.type
_entity.pdbx_description
1 polymer ?
#
loop_
_entity_poly.entity_id
_entity_poly.type
_entity_poly.pdbx_seq_one_letter_code
_entity_poly.pdbx_strand_id
1 'polypeptide(L)' 'MKREYPSCPIPAVSAVIFSGDNVLLVRRAHAPSQGQWNLPGGVVELGEPRHEALI' A
#
# COMPACT_ATOMS: atom_id res chain seq x y z
N MET A 1 -11.93 -8.71 -6.32
CA MET A 1 -10.75 -8.64 -7.21
C MET A 1 -9.61 -9.45 -6.59
N LYS A 2 -9.02 -10.40 -7.32
CA LYS A 2 -7.90 -11.20 -6.79
C LYS A 2 -6.66 -10.31 -6.69
N ARG A 3 -6.02 -10.24 -5.52
CA ARG A 3 -4.81 -9.42 -5.30
C ARG A 3 -3.55 -10.09 -5.80
N GLU A 4 -3.51 -11.41 -5.73
CA GLU A 4 -2.40 -12.22 -6.18
C GLU A 4 -2.67 -12.72 -7.61
N TYR A 5 -1.81 -12.39 -8.56
CA TYR A 5 -2.00 -12.66 -10.00
C TYR A 5 -3.36 -12.15 -10.53
N PRO A 6 -3.60 -10.83 -10.52
CA PRO A 6 -4.79 -10.24 -11.12
C PRO A 6 -4.77 -10.39 -12.66
N SER A 7 -5.95 -10.30 -13.30
CA SER A 7 -6.09 -10.35 -14.76
C SER A 7 -5.51 -9.12 -15.47
N CYS A 8 -5.26 -8.04 -14.74
CA CYS A 8 -4.58 -6.84 -15.22
C CYS A 8 -3.77 -6.20 -14.07
N PRO A 9 -2.77 -5.36 -14.36
CA PRO A 9 -2.03 -4.63 -13.33
C PRO A 9 -2.95 -3.78 -12.45
N ILE A 10 -2.71 -3.77 -11.14
CA ILE A 10 -3.41 -2.92 -10.18
C ILE A 10 -2.41 -1.86 -9.72
N PRO A 11 -2.58 -0.57 -10.08
CA PRO A 11 -1.71 0.50 -9.62
C PRO A 11 -1.88 0.71 -8.11
N ALA A 12 -0.76 0.87 -7.42
CA ALA A 12 -0.70 1.12 -5.98
C ALA A 12 0.47 2.05 -5.66
N VAL A 13 0.36 2.76 -4.55
CA VAL A 13 1.42 3.63 -4.02
C VAL A 13 1.78 3.20 -2.60
N SER A 14 2.99 3.50 -2.17
CA SER A 14 3.45 3.26 -0.81
C SER A 14 4.45 4.32 -0.38
N ALA A 15 4.45 4.68 0.89
CA ALA A 15 5.28 5.73 1.45
C ALA A 15 6.32 5.17 2.43
N VAL A 16 7.54 5.67 2.36
CA VAL A 16 8.51 5.53 3.46
C VAL A 16 8.43 6.80 4.29
N ILE A 17 7.87 6.70 5.49
CA ILE A 17 7.65 7.85 6.38
C ILE A 17 8.66 7.80 7.51
N PHE A 18 9.55 8.79 7.55
CA PHE A 18 10.61 8.90 8.56
C PHE A 18 10.16 9.73 9.76
N SER A 19 10.55 9.31 10.95
CA SER A 19 10.39 10.06 12.20
C SER A 19 11.67 9.94 13.02
N GLY A 20 12.61 10.86 12.78
CA GLY A 20 14.00 10.74 13.25
C GLY A 20 14.65 9.51 12.62
N ASP A 21 15.21 8.64 13.45
CA ASP A 21 15.83 7.38 13.02
C ASP A 21 14.83 6.22 12.81
N ASN A 22 13.52 6.49 12.97
CA ASN A 22 12.48 5.49 12.83
C ASN A 22 11.74 5.58 11.48
N VAL A 23 11.19 4.45 11.03
CA VAL A 23 10.30 4.36 9.85
C VAL A 23 8.94 3.82 10.26
N LEU A 24 7.86 4.42 9.75
CA LEU A 24 6.50 3.91 9.96
C LEU A 24 6.27 2.64 9.14
N LEU A 25 5.88 1.58 9.83
CA LEU A 25 5.41 0.34 9.22
C LEU A 25 4.00 0.03 9.69
N VAL A 26 3.22 -0.60 8.81
CA VAL A 26 1.88 -1.12 9.11
C VAL A 26 1.90 -2.65 9.13
N ARG A 27 1.13 -3.25 10.03
CA ARG A 27 0.94 -4.71 10.06
C ARG A 27 -0.33 -5.05 9.30
N ARG A 28 -0.20 -5.83 8.22
CA ARG A 28 -1.33 -6.12 7.33
C ARG A 28 -2.41 -6.96 8.00
N ALA A 29 -3.65 -6.48 7.95
CA ALA A 29 -4.81 -7.20 8.49
C ALA A 29 -5.33 -8.33 7.58
N HIS A 30 -5.02 -8.29 6.27
CA HIS A 30 -5.62 -9.18 5.28
C HIS A 30 -4.59 -9.82 4.34
N ALA A 31 -4.94 -11.02 3.85
CA ALA A 31 -4.23 -11.75 2.80
C ALA A 31 -3.99 -10.88 1.55
N PRO A 32 -2.98 -11.16 0.71
CA PRO A 32 -2.09 -12.34 0.75
C PRO A 32 -0.99 -12.29 1.82
N SER A 33 -0.63 -11.11 2.31
CA SER A 33 0.49 -10.92 3.26
C SER A 33 0.02 -10.59 4.67
N GLN A 34 -1.04 -11.25 5.15
CA GLN A 34 -1.59 -11.01 6.48
C GLN A 34 -0.53 -11.21 7.56
N GLY A 35 -0.51 -10.32 8.55
CA GLY A 35 0.41 -10.36 9.69
C GLY A 35 1.82 -9.86 9.42
N GLN A 36 2.20 -9.63 8.16
CA GLN A 36 3.51 -9.12 7.77
C GLN A 36 3.58 -7.58 7.90
N TRP A 37 4.78 -7.07 8.20
CA TRP A 37 5.09 -5.65 8.18
C TRP A 37 5.28 -5.14 6.75
N ASN A 38 4.72 -3.98 6.44
CA ASN A 38 4.83 -3.32 5.15
C ASN A 38 4.87 -1.80 5.31
N LEU A 39 5.21 -1.11 4.23
CA LEU A 39 5.02 0.34 4.14
C LEU A 39 3.53 0.70 4.11
N PRO A 40 3.14 1.85 4.70
CA PRO A 40 1.80 2.40 4.50
C PRO A 40 1.56 2.71 3.02
N GLY A 41 0.34 2.45 2.54
CA GLY A 41 0.00 2.64 1.14
C GLY A 41 -1.33 2.00 0.76
N GLY A 42 -1.72 2.20 -0.49
CA GLY A 42 -3.04 1.87 -0.99
C GLY A 42 -3.09 1.65 -2.49
N VAL A 43 -4.26 1.22 -2.96
CA VAL A 43 -4.57 1.21 -4.40
C VAL A 43 -4.89 2.62 -4.83
N VAL A 44 -4.46 2.98 -6.03
CA VAL A 44 -4.87 4.25 -6.65
C VAL A 44 -6.29 4.08 -7.20
N GLU A 45 -7.22 4.94 -6.78
CA GLU A 45 -8.57 4.93 -7.31
C GLU A 45 -8.64 5.57 -8.71
N LEU A 46 -9.68 5.25 -9.47
CA LEU A 46 -9.82 5.76 -10.83
C LEU A 46 -10.04 7.28 -10.80
N GLY A 47 -9.18 8.01 -11.50
CA GLY A 47 -9.23 9.47 -11.56
C GLY A 47 -8.50 10.18 -10.42
N GLU A 48 -7.99 9.43 -9.44
CA GLU A 48 -7.21 9.98 -8.34
C GLU A 48 -5.75 10.23 -8.75
N PRO A 49 -5.16 11.38 -8.39
CA PRO A 49 -3.73 11.60 -8.55
C PRO A 49 -2.94 10.80 -7.51
N ARG A 50 -1.71 10.40 -7.88
CA ARG A 50 -0.89 9.49 -7.06
C ARG A 50 -0.61 9.97 -5.63
N HIS A 51 -0.61 11.29 -5.41
CA HIS A 51 -0.40 11.88 -4.09
C HIS A 51 -1.63 11.79 -3.19
N GLU A 52 -2.84 11.78 -3.76
CA GLU A 52 -4.09 11.60 -3.01
C GLU A 52 -4.25 10.15 -2.56
N ALA A 53 -3.81 9.19 -3.38
CA ALA A 53 -3.84 7.77 -3.05
C ALA A 53 -2.94 7.37 -1.86
N LEU A 54 -2.13 8.31 -1.35
CA LEU A 54 -1.18 8.11 -0.26
C LEU A 54 -1.73 8.58 1.11
N ILE A 55 -2.92 9.19 1.14
CA ILE A 55 -3.52 9.84 2.32
C ILE A 55 -4.10 8.81 3.30
#